data_AF-A0A451AML2-F1
#
_entry.id   AF-A0A451AML2-F1
#
_cell.length_a   1.000
_cell.length_b   1.000
_cell.length_c   1.000
_cell.angle_alpha   90.00
_cell.angle_beta   90.00
_cell.angle_gamma   90.00
#
_symmetry.space_group_name_H-M   'P 1'
#
loop_
_entity.id
_entity.type
_entity.pdbx_description
1 polymer ?
#
loop_
_entity_poly.entity_id
_entity_poly.type
_entity_poly.pdbx_seq_one_letter_code
_entity_poly.pdbx_strand_id
1 'polypeptide(L)'
;MTNSYQPDFAIHPGEHLEEILDVSGMTQAELAVRLGIHKKTINEIIRGKASLTSDVALRLGKVFDYPVHLWNNLQRNYDETRARLAEEKRLVRHLDRRPDWLGQIPVKEMIDRGWIEYHEAPLAQLDAVLRFFGIASPDQWRTVWETHQVAYRQSRRFEPNAFALSAWLRRGEIEAQAIARNPFDRRLFQSVLDEARALTWEPPEVLQPGLTARCARAGVALVFVPELSGTGVFGCTRWLGGKAIIQLSLRYESNDRFWFTFFHEAGHILAHGRKAIFLEGGGLGGEKEEEANAFARDSLIPPVAYRRFLAEWDGCSLAPLETFAEEIGIASGIVVGRLQHDGLLPCDTGNERKVFYHWADGDSQ
;
A
#
# COMPACT_ATOMS: atom_id res chain seq x y z
N MET A 1 7.83 -4.85 25.89
CA MET A 1 7.78 -3.40 26.15
C MET A 1 9.15 -2.95 26.64
N THR A 2 9.97 -2.41 25.75
CA THR A 2 11.15 -1.64 26.12
C THR A 2 10.66 -0.27 26.58
N ASN A 3 10.76 0.03 27.87
CA ASN A 3 10.44 1.35 28.41
C ASN A 3 11.49 2.36 27.88
N SER A 4 11.22 2.99 26.73
CA SER A 4 12.10 4.01 26.17
C SER A 4 11.76 5.35 26.82
N TYR A 5 12.58 5.80 27.77
CA TYR A 5 12.49 7.15 28.31
C TYR A 5 12.58 8.17 27.16
N GLN A 6 11.55 8.97 27.01
CA GLN A 6 11.43 10.00 25.98
C GLN A 6 11.01 11.31 26.64
N PRO A 7 11.95 12.21 26.96
CA PRO A 7 11.62 13.46 27.65
C PRO A 7 10.79 14.38 26.74
N ASP A 8 9.84 15.11 27.31
CA ASP A 8 9.00 16.12 26.64
C ASP A 8 9.67 17.49 26.54
N PHE A 9 10.90 17.62 27.03
CA PHE A 9 11.75 18.80 26.95
C PHE A 9 13.14 18.43 26.43
N ALA A 10 13.77 19.36 25.69
CA ALA A 10 15.12 19.20 25.16
C ALA A 10 16.12 19.96 26.04
N ILE A 11 16.99 19.24 26.75
CA ILE A 11 18.08 19.83 27.56
C ILE A 11 19.27 20.10 26.67
N HIS A 12 19.72 21.35 26.57
CA HIS A 12 20.90 21.65 25.76
C HIS A 12 22.18 21.19 26.47
N PRO A 13 23.23 20.69 25.77
CA PRO A 13 24.51 20.34 26.41
C PRO A 13 25.17 21.49 27.17
N GLY A 14 24.80 22.72 26.80
CA GLY A 14 25.20 23.95 27.47
C GLY A 14 24.76 24.04 28.93
N GLU A 15 23.62 23.46 29.30
CA GLU A 15 23.14 23.43 30.68
C GLU A 15 24.06 22.54 31.53
N HIS A 16 24.39 21.34 31.05
CA HIS A 16 25.38 20.48 31.71
C HIS A 16 26.77 21.09 31.76
N LEU A 17 27.17 21.84 30.71
CA LEU A 17 28.43 22.55 30.73
C LEU A 17 28.45 23.65 31.81
N GLU A 18 27.34 24.36 32.00
CA GLU A 18 27.19 25.38 33.05
C GLU A 18 27.29 24.74 34.45
N GLU A 19 26.60 23.62 34.68
CA GLU A 19 26.71 22.86 35.94
C GLU A 19 28.15 22.42 36.23
N ILE A 20 28.87 21.91 35.22
CA ILE A 20 30.28 21.50 35.38
C ILE A 20 31.18 22.69 35.70
N LEU A 21 30.94 23.85 35.09
CA LEU A 21 31.68 25.08 35.39
C LEU A 21 31.45 25.54 36.83
N ASP A 22 30.21 25.51 37.30
CA ASP A 22 29.85 25.89 38.67
C ASP A 22 30.50 24.96 39.70
N VAL A 23 30.42 23.63 39.49
CA VAL A 23 31.01 22.63 40.40
C VAL A 23 32.54 22.70 40.41
N SER A 24 33.17 22.97 39.27
CA SER A 24 34.64 23.10 39.18
C SER A 24 35.16 24.48 39.61
N GLY A 25 34.26 25.45 39.87
CA GLY A 25 34.64 26.84 40.14
C GLY A 25 35.29 27.54 38.95
N MET A 26 35.12 27.02 37.74
CA MET A 26 35.77 27.52 36.52
C MET A 26 34.89 28.54 35.82
N THR A 27 35.45 29.69 35.44
CA THR A 27 34.69 30.69 34.68
C THR A 27 34.62 30.35 33.19
N GLN A 28 33.59 30.83 32.47
CA GLN A 28 33.52 30.72 31.00
C GLN A 28 34.75 31.33 30.30
N ALA A 29 35.34 32.39 30.89
CA ALA A 29 36.54 33.01 30.35
C ALA A 29 37.77 32.11 30.49
N GLU A 30 37.90 31.43 31.63
CA GLU A 30 38.95 30.46 31.85
C GLU A 30 38.79 29.24 30.92
N LEU A 31 37.57 28.70 30.80
CA LEU A 31 37.30 27.60 29.87
C LEU A 31 37.63 28.00 28.42
N ALA A 32 37.32 29.23 28.01
CA ALA A 32 37.65 29.73 26.67
C ALA A 32 39.16 29.66 26.38
N VAL A 33 39.98 30.05 27.36
CA VAL A 33 41.44 29.96 27.26
C VAL A 33 41.87 28.49 27.18
N ARG A 34 41.35 27.62 28.04
CA ARG A 34 41.69 26.18 28.05
C ARG A 34 41.30 25.45 26.76
N LEU A 35 40.17 25.83 26.16
CA LEU A 35 39.69 25.26 24.90
C LEU A 35 40.31 25.92 23.66
N GLY A 36 40.95 27.08 23.79
CA GLY A 36 41.45 27.84 22.64
C GLY A 36 40.34 28.32 21.70
N ILE A 37 39.20 28.75 22.25
CA ILE A 37 38.05 29.30 21.50
C ILE A 37 37.59 30.62 22.12
N HIS A 38 36.77 31.39 21.40
CA HIS A 38 36.23 32.63 21.94
C HIS A 38 35.24 32.36 23.08
N LYS A 39 35.31 33.14 24.16
CA LYS A 39 34.33 33.13 25.26
C LYS A 39 32.89 33.26 24.76
N LYS A 40 32.68 34.03 23.69
CA LYS A 40 31.38 34.18 23.04
C LYS A 40 30.79 32.83 22.61
N THR A 41 31.60 31.95 22.03
CA THR A 41 31.18 30.60 21.60
C THR A 41 30.69 29.78 22.78
N ILE A 42 31.42 29.78 23.90
CA ILE A 42 31.01 29.08 25.12
C ILE A 42 29.70 29.66 25.66
N ASN A 43 29.58 30.99 25.69
CA ASN A 43 28.35 31.65 26.15
C ASN A 43 27.14 31.30 25.28
N GLU A 44 27.32 31.22 23.96
CA GLU A 44 26.27 30.82 23.02
C GLU A 44 25.89 29.34 23.17
N ILE A 45 26.86 28.46 23.46
CA ILE A 45 26.60 27.05 23.77
C ILE A 45 25.79 26.93 25.08
N ILE A 46 26.23 27.59 26.16
CA ILE A 46 25.52 27.57 27.44
C ILE A 46 24.09 28.09 27.30
N ARG A 47 23.89 29.17 26.53
CA ARG A 47 22.56 29.73 26.26
C ARG A 47 21.71 28.96 25.24
N GLY A 48 22.18 27.82 24.74
CA GLY A 48 21.47 27.02 23.73
C GLY A 48 21.33 27.69 22.36
N LYS A 49 22.14 28.72 22.08
CA LYS A 49 22.14 29.47 20.81
C LYS A 49 23.10 28.90 19.77
N ALA A 50 24.12 28.16 20.21
CA ALA A 50 25.08 27.48 19.35
C ALA A 50 25.18 26.00 19.75
N SER A 51 25.27 25.12 18.74
CA SER A 51 25.49 23.70 18.96
C SER A 51 26.89 23.42 19.49
N LEU A 52 27.01 22.42 20.36
CA LEU A 52 28.27 21.85 20.78
C LEU A 52 28.80 20.95 19.65
N THR A 53 29.82 21.41 18.93
CA THR A 53 30.40 20.66 17.80
C THR A 53 31.32 19.54 18.31
N SER A 54 31.56 18.52 17.47
CA SER A 54 32.47 17.42 17.85
C SER A 54 33.90 17.87 18.15
N ASP A 55 34.38 18.97 17.56
CA ASP A 55 35.69 19.55 17.90
C ASP A 55 35.67 20.15 19.32
N VAL A 56 34.61 20.88 19.68
CA VAL A 56 34.43 21.38 21.05
C VAL A 56 34.29 20.22 22.04
N ALA A 57 33.55 19.15 21.70
CA ALA A 57 33.44 17.94 22.51
C ALA A 57 34.81 17.28 22.77
N LEU A 58 35.66 17.17 21.75
CA LEU A 58 37.02 16.62 21.87
C LEU A 58 37.86 17.44 22.84
N ARG A 59 37.79 18.77 22.76
CA ARG A 59 38.53 19.67 23.64
C ARG A 59 37.98 19.67 25.06
N LEU A 60 36.65 19.62 25.23
CA LEU A 60 36.00 19.47 26.54
C LEU A 60 36.40 18.16 27.23
N GLY A 61 36.49 17.06 26.48
CA GLY A 61 36.95 15.78 27.02
C GLY A 61 38.37 15.85 27.58
N LYS A 62 39.26 16.63 26.95
CA LYS A 62 40.61 16.89 27.46
C LYS A 62 40.63 17.79 28.70
N VAL A 63 39.73 18.76 28.79
CA VAL A 63 39.71 19.74 29.90
C VAL A 63 39.10 19.14 31.17
N PHE A 64 38.05 18.34 31.04
CA PHE A 64 37.27 17.82 32.16
C PHE A 64 37.45 16.31 32.42
N ASP A 65 38.29 15.64 31.63
CA ASP A 65 38.51 14.18 31.69
C ASP A 65 37.22 13.36 31.53
N TYR A 66 36.27 13.89 30.75
CA TYR A 66 35.03 13.21 30.39
C TYR A 66 35.13 12.57 29.00
N PRO A 67 34.46 11.41 28.77
CA PRO A 67 34.44 10.81 27.45
C PRO A 67 33.80 11.73 26.40
N VAL A 68 34.45 11.88 25.24
CA VAL A 68 33.99 12.74 24.12
C VAL A 68 32.57 12.38 23.67
N HIS A 69 32.24 11.09 23.68
CA HIS A 69 30.92 10.61 23.26
C HIS A 69 29.80 11.09 24.19
N LEU A 70 30.08 11.41 25.46
CA LEU A 70 29.10 11.97 26.38
C LEU A 70 28.53 13.28 25.81
N TRP A 71 29.41 14.23 25.47
CA TRP A 71 29.05 15.53 24.91
C TRP A 71 28.33 15.42 23.56
N ASN A 72 28.84 14.55 22.67
CA ASN A 72 28.21 14.31 21.38
C ASN A 72 26.81 13.70 21.54
N ASN A 73 26.62 12.77 22.48
CA ASN A 73 25.33 12.17 22.76
C ASN A 73 24.35 13.19 23.36
N LEU A 74 24.81 14.08 24.25
CA LEU A 74 23.98 15.18 24.76
C LEU A 74 23.49 16.08 23.62
N GLN A 75 24.39 16.48 22.71
CA GLN A 75 24.01 17.34 21.57
C GLN A 75 23.03 16.63 20.63
N ARG A 76 23.31 15.38 20.30
CA ARG A 76 22.42 14.56 19.45
C ARG A 76 21.03 14.42 20.07
N ASN A 77 20.96 14.06 21.36
CA ASN A 77 19.69 13.89 22.06
C ASN A 77 18.89 15.20 22.11
N TYR A 78 19.56 16.33 22.34
CA TYR A 78 18.94 17.65 22.28
C TYR A 78 18.35 17.94 20.89
N ASP A 79 19.15 17.77 19.83
CA ASP A 79 18.74 18.07 18.46
C ASP A 79 17.58 17.17 18.01
N GLU A 80 17.65 15.86 18.31
CA GLU A 80 16.59 14.90 18.04
C GLU A 80 15.29 15.26 18.78
N THR A 81 15.37 15.57 20.08
CA THR A 81 14.21 15.94 20.89
C THR A 81 13.59 17.24 20.37
N ARG A 82 14.41 18.25 20.06
CA ARG A 82 13.93 19.54 19.52
C ARG A 82 13.26 19.35 18.16
N ALA A 83 13.85 18.55 17.27
CA ALA A 83 13.28 18.26 15.96
C ALA A 83 11.95 17.51 16.08
N ARG A 84 11.88 16.50 16.95
CA ARG A 84 10.65 15.74 17.23
C ARG A 84 9.54 16.66 17.76
N LEU A 85 9.82 17.48 18.79
CA LEU A 85 8.83 18.40 19.35
C LEU A 85 8.34 19.45 18.31
N ALA A 86 9.24 19.93 17.44
CA ALA A 86 8.86 20.83 16.36
C ALA A 86 7.96 20.15 15.33
N GLU A 87 8.25 18.89 15.01
CA GLU A 87 7.46 18.07 14.09
C GLU A 87 6.09 17.71 14.67
N GLU A 88 6.01 17.31 15.93
CA GLU A 88 4.74 17.08 16.64
C GLU A 88 3.86 18.33 16.59
N LYS A 89 4.43 19.51 16.91
CA LYS A 89 3.71 20.80 16.78
C LYS A 89 3.25 21.05 15.34
N ARG A 90 4.02 20.64 14.33
CA ARG A 90 3.61 20.76 12.93
C ARG A 90 2.43 19.84 12.61
N LEU A 91 2.48 18.59 13.04
CA LEU A 91 1.44 17.59 12.80
C LEU A 91 0.14 17.89 13.55
N VAL A 92 0.21 18.38 14.80
CA VAL A 92 -0.97 18.83 15.57
C VAL A 92 -1.75 19.89 14.80
N ARG A 93 -1.07 20.82 14.11
CA ARG A 93 -1.74 21.83 13.26
C ARG A 93 -2.56 21.23 12.13
N HIS A 94 -2.32 19.98 11.71
CA HIS A 94 -3.16 19.31 10.73
C HIS A 94 -4.46 18.78 11.33
N LEU A 95 -4.42 18.33 12.59
CA LEU A 95 -5.59 17.83 13.32
C LEU A 95 -6.62 18.94 13.59
N ASP A 96 -6.13 20.18 13.77
CA ASP A 96 -6.97 21.35 14.01
C ASP A 96 -7.60 21.92 12.73
N ARG A 97 -7.13 21.52 11.53
CA ARG A 97 -7.67 22.00 10.25
C ARG A 97 -9.03 21.37 9.97
N ARG A 98 -9.87 22.10 9.22
CA ARG A 98 -11.18 21.63 8.75
C ARG A 98 -11.27 21.71 7.21
N PRO A 99 -11.74 20.65 6.53
CA PRO A 99 -11.97 19.30 7.08
C PRO A 99 -10.66 18.68 7.56
N ASP A 100 -10.71 17.96 8.69
CA ASP A 100 -9.54 17.23 9.19
C ASP A 100 -9.20 16.10 8.20
N TRP A 101 -7.92 15.95 7.90
CA TRP A 101 -7.47 14.93 6.95
C TRP A 101 -7.62 13.53 7.54
N LEU A 102 -7.31 13.34 8.84
CA LEU A 102 -7.38 12.04 9.48
C LEU A 102 -8.82 11.51 9.48
N GLY A 103 -9.80 12.36 9.79
CA GLY A 103 -11.23 12.03 9.73
C GLY A 103 -11.78 11.67 8.35
N GLN A 104 -11.03 11.90 7.26
CA GLN A 104 -11.41 11.47 5.91
C GLN A 104 -10.85 10.09 5.52
N ILE A 105 -9.81 9.63 6.23
CA ILE A 105 -9.26 8.28 6.08
C ILE A 105 -10.22 7.29 6.77
N PRO A 106 -10.49 6.10 6.19
CA PRO A 106 -11.28 5.06 6.85
C PRO A 106 -10.50 4.34 7.96
N VAL A 107 -9.99 5.10 8.95
CA VAL A 107 -9.11 4.62 10.02
C VAL A 107 -9.73 3.45 10.78
N LYS A 108 -11.02 3.55 11.12
CA LYS A 108 -11.73 2.48 11.83
C LYS A 108 -11.69 1.17 11.06
N GLU A 109 -12.05 1.19 9.78
CA GLU A 109 -12.06 -0.02 8.96
C GLU A 109 -10.63 -0.57 8.75
N MET A 110 -9.63 0.30 8.64
CA MET A 110 -8.23 -0.12 8.57
C MET A 110 -7.75 -0.78 9.86
N ILE A 111 -8.21 -0.33 11.04
CA ILE A 111 -7.93 -0.96 12.34
C ILE A 111 -8.64 -2.31 12.43
N ASP A 112 -9.95 -2.35 12.12
CA ASP A 112 -10.77 -3.57 12.19
C ASP A 112 -10.19 -4.69 11.29
N ARG A 113 -9.51 -4.32 10.20
CA ARG A 113 -8.82 -5.24 9.28
C ARG A 113 -7.35 -5.51 9.65
N GLY A 114 -6.84 -4.95 10.74
CA GLY A 114 -5.45 -5.12 11.18
C GLY A 114 -4.40 -4.46 10.27
N TRP A 115 -4.77 -3.45 9.49
CA TRP A 115 -3.83 -2.74 8.60
C TRP A 115 -2.99 -1.70 9.34
N ILE A 116 -3.53 -1.15 10.43
CA ILE A 116 -2.88 -0.19 11.31
C ILE A 116 -3.28 -0.46 12.77
N GLU A 117 -2.44 -0.04 13.72
CA GLU A 117 -2.74 -0.11 15.14
C GLU A 117 -3.66 1.05 15.59
N TYR A 118 -4.49 0.78 16.60
CA TYR A 118 -5.26 1.81 17.28
C TYR A 118 -4.41 2.54 18.32
N HIS A 119 -4.53 3.87 18.34
CA HIS A 119 -3.98 4.70 19.39
C HIS A 119 -5.03 5.69 19.91
N GLU A 120 -5.17 5.77 21.23
CA GLU A 120 -6.10 6.70 21.89
C GLU A 120 -5.73 8.17 21.62
N ALA A 121 -4.43 8.48 21.59
CA ALA A 121 -3.93 9.82 21.30
C ALA A 121 -4.05 10.16 19.79
N PRO A 122 -4.74 11.25 19.39
CA PRO A 122 -4.95 11.59 17.98
C PRO A 122 -3.66 11.77 17.17
N LEU A 123 -2.61 12.35 17.78
CA LEU A 123 -1.32 12.54 17.11
C LEU A 123 -0.62 11.21 16.84
N ALA A 124 -0.70 10.25 17.78
CA ALA A 124 -0.16 8.91 17.59
C ALA A 124 -0.93 8.15 16.50
N GLN A 125 -2.27 8.29 16.46
CA GLN A 125 -3.09 7.70 15.40
C GLN A 125 -2.76 8.30 14.03
N LEU A 126 -2.54 9.62 13.95
CA LEU A 126 -2.09 10.29 12.73
C LEU A 126 -0.74 9.74 12.27
N ASP A 127 0.24 9.60 13.18
CA ASP A 127 1.55 9.05 12.86
C ASP A 127 1.46 7.61 12.32
N ALA A 128 0.64 6.75 12.93
CA ALA A 128 0.40 5.39 12.44
C ALA A 128 -0.15 5.38 10.99
N VAL A 129 -1.10 6.28 10.68
CA VAL A 129 -1.64 6.44 9.33
C VAL A 129 -0.60 6.98 8.34
N LEU A 130 0.20 7.97 8.74
CA LEU A 130 1.29 8.52 7.91
C LEU A 130 2.34 7.45 7.57
N ARG A 131 2.72 6.62 8.55
CA ARG A 131 3.62 5.48 8.36
C ARG A 131 3.03 4.43 7.43
N PHE A 132 1.74 4.10 7.57
CA PHE A 132 1.04 3.20 6.66
C PHE A 132 1.12 3.71 5.22
N PHE A 133 0.82 4.99 4.99
CA PHE A 133 0.94 5.62 3.67
C PHE A 133 2.38 5.82 3.18
N GLY A 134 3.37 5.76 4.07
CA GLY A 134 4.77 6.04 3.74
C GLY A 134 5.01 7.51 3.37
N ILE A 135 4.29 8.43 4.02
CA ILE A 135 4.35 9.89 3.74
C ILE A 135 4.69 10.69 5.00
N ALA A 136 5.34 11.84 4.84
CA ALA A 136 5.78 12.67 5.96
C ALA A 136 4.67 13.56 6.57
N SER A 137 3.58 13.82 5.84
CA SER A 137 2.44 14.58 6.37
C SER A 137 1.20 14.49 5.46
N PRO A 138 0.04 14.94 5.95
CA PRO A 138 -1.17 15.06 5.14
C PRO A 138 -1.01 15.88 3.86
N ASP A 139 -0.13 16.88 3.83
CA ASP A 139 0.10 17.69 2.63
C ASP A 139 0.74 16.86 1.50
N GLN A 140 1.64 15.93 1.84
CA GLN A 140 2.28 15.05 0.86
C GLN A 140 1.31 14.01 0.29
N TRP A 141 0.24 13.65 1.02
CA TRP A 141 -0.78 12.74 0.50
C TRP A 141 -1.33 13.26 -0.82
N ARG A 142 -1.62 14.57 -0.93
CA ARG A 142 -2.09 15.16 -2.18
C ARG A 142 -1.07 15.01 -3.30
N THR A 143 0.19 15.35 -3.05
CA THR A 143 1.24 15.24 -4.07
C THR A 143 1.41 13.80 -4.61
N VAL A 144 1.43 12.82 -3.70
CA VAL A 144 1.62 11.41 -4.06
C VAL A 144 0.39 10.85 -4.76
N TRP A 145 -0.80 11.07 -4.20
CA TRP A 145 -2.02 10.40 -4.63
C TRP A 145 -2.87 11.21 -5.63
N GLU A 146 -2.72 12.53 -5.76
CA GLU A 146 -3.38 13.30 -6.84
C GLU A 146 -2.84 12.90 -8.22
N THR A 147 -1.55 12.55 -8.33
CA THR A 147 -0.97 12.05 -9.60
C THR A 147 -1.61 10.72 -10.02
N HIS A 148 -1.95 9.87 -9.04
CA HIS A 148 -2.72 8.64 -9.24
C HIS A 148 -4.19 8.96 -9.57
N GLN A 149 -4.75 10.00 -8.96
CA GLN A 149 -6.13 10.46 -9.21
C GLN A 149 -6.34 11.10 -10.59
N VAL A 150 -5.31 11.65 -11.26
CA VAL A 150 -5.49 12.19 -12.63
C VAL A 150 -5.82 11.09 -13.63
N ALA A 151 -5.24 9.89 -13.47
CA ALA A 151 -5.67 8.71 -14.23
C ALA A 151 -7.11 8.30 -13.90
N TYR A 152 -7.51 8.49 -12.64
CA TYR A 152 -8.86 8.20 -12.12
C TYR A 152 -9.94 9.21 -12.59
N ARG A 153 -9.63 10.52 -12.63
CA ARG A 153 -10.61 11.58 -12.98
C ARG A 153 -11.10 11.49 -14.44
N GLN A 154 -10.43 10.71 -15.28
CA GLN A 154 -10.88 10.43 -16.64
C GLN A 154 -12.04 9.40 -16.68
N SER A 155 -12.36 8.72 -15.56
CA SER A 155 -13.28 7.57 -15.50
C SER A 155 -14.60 7.80 -14.71
N ARG A 156 -15.26 8.96 -14.79
CA ARG A 156 -16.48 9.31 -14.02
C ARG A 156 -17.70 8.36 -14.12
N ARG A 157 -18.28 8.01 -12.95
CA ARG A 157 -19.74 8.05 -12.62
C ARG A 157 -20.04 7.93 -11.12
N PHE A 158 -19.16 7.27 -10.37
CA PHE A 158 -19.07 7.26 -8.91
C PHE A 158 -17.77 7.99 -8.56
N GLU A 159 -17.74 8.93 -7.62
CA GLU A 159 -16.47 9.42 -7.05
C GLU A 159 -16.19 8.56 -5.80
N PRO A 160 -15.43 7.45 -5.91
CA PRO A 160 -15.02 6.68 -4.77
C PRO A 160 -14.25 7.60 -3.84
N ASN A 161 -14.40 7.34 -2.56
CA ASN A 161 -13.70 8.11 -1.55
C ASN A 161 -12.19 7.96 -1.82
N ALA A 162 -11.58 9.04 -2.31
CA ALA A 162 -10.20 9.00 -2.77
C ALA A 162 -9.23 8.61 -1.65
N PHE A 163 -9.60 8.88 -0.39
CA PHE A 163 -8.86 8.42 0.78
C PHE A 163 -8.95 6.91 0.95
N ALA A 164 -10.15 6.33 0.87
CA ALA A 164 -10.34 4.88 0.93
C ALA A 164 -9.63 4.17 -0.23
N LEU A 165 -9.73 4.71 -1.45
CA LEU A 165 -9.04 4.16 -2.61
C LEU A 165 -7.52 4.22 -2.43
N SER A 166 -6.98 5.35 -1.97
CA SER A 166 -5.54 5.47 -1.70
C SER A 166 -5.08 4.50 -0.61
N ALA A 167 -5.88 4.26 0.42
CA ALA A 167 -5.56 3.31 1.48
C ALA A 167 -5.55 1.87 0.96
N TRP A 168 -6.56 1.50 0.16
CA TRP A 168 -6.63 0.19 -0.48
C TRP A 168 -5.45 -0.04 -1.42
N LEU A 169 -5.16 0.93 -2.30
CA LEU A 169 -3.99 0.90 -3.16
C LEU A 169 -2.71 0.76 -2.34
N ARG A 170 -2.53 1.55 -1.29
CA ARG A 170 -1.33 1.46 -0.46
C ARG A 170 -1.18 0.06 0.17
N ARG A 171 -2.26 -0.53 0.67
CA ARG A 171 -2.23 -1.87 1.24
C ARG A 171 -1.70 -2.91 0.24
N GLY A 172 -2.18 -2.88 -1.00
CA GLY A 172 -1.68 -3.79 -2.03
C GLY A 172 -0.24 -3.52 -2.44
N GLU A 173 0.28 -2.30 -2.30
CA GLU A 173 1.72 -2.05 -2.49
C GLU A 173 2.56 -2.70 -1.40
N ILE A 174 2.14 -2.57 -0.15
CA ILE A 174 2.84 -3.17 1.00
C ILE A 174 2.89 -4.70 0.85
N GLU A 175 1.75 -5.33 0.53
CA GLU A 175 1.71 -6.77 0.30
C GLU A 175 2.54 -7.20 -0.92
N ALA A 176 2.46 -6.45 -2.02
CA ALA A 176 3.23 -6.77 -3.22
C ALA A 176 4.75 -6.61 -3.02
N GLN A 177 5.18 -5.74 -2.10
CA GLN A 177 6.59 -5.60 -1.73
C GLN A 177 7.13 -6.81 -0.99
N ALA A 178 6.29 -7.51 -0.22
CA ALA A 178 6.67 -8.72 0.49
C ALA A 178 6.82 -9.95 -0.43
N ILE A 179 6.23 -9.91 -1.63
CA ILE A 179 6.30 -11.01 -2.61
C ILE A 179 7.64 -11.00 -3.34
N ALA A 180 8.46 -12.04 -3.09
CA ALA A 180 9.64 -12.35 -3.90
C ALA A 180 9.21 -12.80 -5.31
N ARG A 181 9.82 -12.24 -6.34
CA ARG A 181 9.44 -12.45 -7.74
C ARG A 181 10.59 -12.21 -8.71
N ASN A 182 10.47 -12.79 -9.89
CA ASN A 182 11.42 -12.61 -10.98
C ASN A 182 11.23 -11.25 -11.68
N PRO A 183 12.18 -10.83 -12.53
CA PRO A 183 11.91 -9.77 -13.51
C PRO A 183 10.72 -10.13 -14.40
N PHE A 184 9.96 -9.12 -14.83
CA PHE A 184 8.80 -9.35 -15.67
C PHE A 184 9.19 -9.96 -17.02
N ASP A 185 8.58 -11.11 -17.34
CA ASP A 185 8.68 -11.78 -18.64
C ASP A 185 7.28 -11.93 -19.25
N ARG A 186 7.07 -11.24 -20.37
CA ARG A 186 5.77 -11.21 -21.07
C ARG A 186 5.35 -12.60 -21.57
N ARG A 187 6.28 -13.38 -22.12
CA ARG A 187 5.96 -14.70 -22.70
C ARG A 187 5.63 -15.68 -21.60
N LEU A 188 6.42 -15.66 -20.53
CA LEU A 188 6.16 -16.48 -19.35
C LEU A 188 4.85 -16.09 -18.68
N PHE A 189 4.51 -14.79 -18.63
CA PHE A 189 3.23 -14.36 -18.08
C PHE A 189 2.06 -14.87 -18.93
N GLN A 190 2.16 -14.84 -20.27
CA GLN A 190 1.15 -15.45 -21.13
C GLN A 190 0.97 -16.94 -20.84
N SER A 191 2.06 -17.71 -20.71
CA SER A 191 1.98 -19.13 -20.34
C SER A 191 1.38 -19.36 -18.95
N VAL A 192 1.66 -18.46 -18.00
CA VAL A 192 1.03 -18.48 -16.66
C VAL A 192 -0.48 -18.30 -16.76
N LEU A 193 -0.97 -17.44 -17.65
CA LEU A 193 -2.42 -17.25 -17.87
C LEU A 193 -3.06 -18.48 -18.52
N ASP A 194 -2.35 -19.15 -19.43
CA ASP A 194 -2.81 -20.43 -20.00
C ASP A 194 -2.92 -21.52 -18.91
N GLU A 195 -1.92 -21.61 -18.02
CA GLU A 195 -1.93 -22.50 -16.85
C GLU A 195 -3.02 -22.13 -15.83
N ALA A 196 -3.32 -20.83 -15.66
CA ALA A 196 -4.28 -20.34 -14.67
C ALA A 196 -5.71 -20.82 -14.94
N ARG A 197 -6.06 -21.14 -16.20
CA ARG A 197 -7.38 -21.67 -16.57
C ARG A 197 -7.73 -22.94 -15.81
N ALA A 198 -6.75 -23.83 -15.58
CA ALA A 198 -6.95 -25.06 -14.83
C ALA A 198 -7.22 -24.82 -13.33
N LEU A 199 -6.73 -23.70 -12.77
CA LEU A 199 -6.95 -23.36 -11.36
C LEU A 199 -8.39 -22.91 -11.09
N THR A 200 -9.21 -22.69 -12.12
CA THR A 200 -10.61 -22.25 -11.95
C THR A 200 -11.47 -23.26 -11.19
N TRP A 201 -11.05 -24.53 -11.17
CA TRP A 201 -11.68 -25.65 -10.44
C TRP A 201 -11.20 -25.80 -9.00
N GLU A 202 -10.04 -25.23 -8.70
CA GLU A 202 -9.40 -25.43 -7.41
C GLU A 202 -10.08 -24.61 -6.32
N PRO A 203 -10.17 -25.13 -5.10
CA PRO A 203 -10.69 -24.36 -3.98
C PRO A 203 -9.73 -23.21 -3.61
N PRO A 204 -10.19 -22.14 -2.94
CA PRO A 204 -9.39 -20.94 -2.64
C PRO A 204 -8.03 -21.23 -2.00
N GLU A 205 -7.94 -22.25 -1.14
CA GLU A 205 -6.73 -22.65 -0.42
C GLU A 205 -5.62 -23.16 -1.35
N VAL A 206 -5.99 -23.66 -2.54
CA VAL A 206 -5.07 -24.11 -3.58
C VAL A 206 -4.91 -23.04 -4.65
N LEU A 207 -6.02 -22.43 -5.06
CA LEU A 207 -6.10 -21.39 -6.08
C LEU A 207 -5.25 -20.17 -5.71
N GLN A 208 -5.43 -19.61 -4.51
CA GLN A 208 -4.78 -18.35 -4.12
C GLN A 208 -3.24 -18.47 -4.08
N PRO A 209 -2.63 -19.39 -3.31
CA PRO A 209 -1.18 -19.53 -3.30
C PRO A 209 -0.65 -20.01 -4.66
N GLY A 210 -1.38 -20.90 -5.34
CA GLY A 210 -1.01 -21.43 -6.64
C GLY A 210 -0.94 -20.37 -7.73
N LEU A 211 -1.95 -19.49 -7.82
CA LEU A 211 -1.98 -18.40 -8.80
C LEU A 211 -0.94 -17.33 -8.47
N THR A 212 -0.80 -16.98 -7.19
CA THR A 212 0.20 -16.01 -6.73
C THR A 212 1.63 -16.45 -7.09
N ALA A 213 1.98 -17.71 -6.83
CA ALA A 213 3.30 -18.24 -7.14
C ALA A 213 3.60 -18.26 -8.65
N ARG A 214 2.61 -18.63 -9.48
CA ARG A 214 2.75 -18.62 -10.95
C ARG A 214 2.95 -17.20 -11.48
N CYS A 215 2.14 -16.23 -11.02
CA CYS A 215 2.31 -14.82 -11.36
C CYS A 215 3.70 -14.29 -10.95
N ALA A 216 4.15 -14.61 -9.73
CA ALA A 216 5.45 -14.18 -9.23
C ALA A 216 6.62 -14.72 -10.06
N ARG A 217 6.52 -15.95 -10.57
CA ARG A 217 7.49 -16.56 -11.49
C ARG A 217 7.63 -15.78 -12.81
N ALA A 218 6.56 -15.16 -13.28
CA ALA A 218 6.54 -14.27 -14.45
C ALA A 218 6.82 -12.80 -14.12
N GLY A 219 7.10 -12.47 -12.85
CA GLY A 219 7.41 -11.12 -12.39
C GLY A 219 6.21 -10.21 -12.11
N VAL A 220 5.01 -10.78 -11.94
CA VAL A 220 3.79 -10.08 -11.54
C VAL A 220 3.48 -10.42 -10.08
N ALA A 221 3.34 -9.40 -9.22
CA ALA A 221 2.78 -9.65 -7.88
C ALA A 221 1.26 -9.62 -7.97
N LEU A 222 0.63 -10.75 -7.67
CA LEU A 222 -0.80 -10.83 -7.47
C LEU A 222 -1.08 -10.72 -5.97
N VAL A 223 -1.91 -9.76 -5.58
CA VAL A 223 -2.31 -9.55 -4.18
C VAL A 223 -3.82 -9.48 -4.07
N PHE A 224 -4.34 -9.95 -2.94
CA PHE A 224 -5.76 -10.04 -2.64
C PHE A 224 -6.01 -9.16 -1.42
N VAL A 225 -6.61 -7.99 -1.64
CA VAL A 225 -6.80 -6.99 -0.59
C VAL A 225 -8.29 -6.68 -0.46
N PRO A 226 -8.94 -6.97 0.67
CA PRO A 226 -10.36 -6.66 0.87
C PRO A 226 -10.68 -5.20 0.53
N GLU A 227 -11.79 -4.94 -0.15
CA GLU A 227 -12.20 -3.57 -0.42
C GLU A 227 -12.43 -2.77 0.86
N LEU A 228 -12.15 -1.45 0.80
CA LEU A 228 -12.63 -0.52 1.83
C LEU A 228 -13.96 0.09 1.38
N SER A 229 -14.80 0.45 2.35
CA SER A 229 -16.08 1.09 2.09
C SER A 229 -15.90 2.35 1.23
N GLY A 230 -16.64 2.42 0.12
CA GLY A 230 -16.59 3.56 -0.80
C GLY A 230 -15.41 3.56 -1.77
N THR A 231 -14.63 2.49 -1.87
CA THR A 231 -13.60 2.33 -2.93
C THR A 231 -14.21 2.00 -4.29
N GLY A 232 -15.19 1.09 -4.34
CA GLY A 232 -15.92 0.78 -5.56
C GLY A 232 -15.12 0.06 -6.65
N VAL A 233 -13.94 -0.47 -6.33
CA VAL A 233 -12.99 -1.07 -7.30
C VAL A 233 -12.93 -2.58 -7.16
N PHE A 234 -12.89 -3.29 -8.30
CA PHE A 234 -12.81 -4.76 -8.38
C PHE A 234 -11.37 -5.25 -8.53
N GLY A 235 -10.62 -4.56 -9.38
CA GLY A 235 -9.25 -4.86 -9.72
C GLY A 235 -8.43 -3.59 -9.96
N CYS A 236 -7.12 -3.71 -9.79
CA CYS A 236 -6.17 -2.70 -10.20
C CYS A 236 -4.91 -3.32 -10.76
N THR A 237 -4.47 -2.80 -11.90
CA THR A 237 -3.17 -3.07 -12.49
C THR A 237 -2.29 -1.84 -12.49
N ARG A 238 -1.05 -1.99 -12.03
CA ARG A 238 -0.05 -0.91 -12.06
C ARG A 238 1.37 -1.41 -12.10
N TRP A 239 2.25 -0.52 -12.53
CA TRP A 239 3.69 -0.73 -12.53
C TRP A 239 4.36 0.19 -11.52
N LEU A 240 5.06 -0.37 -10.54
CA LEU A 240 5.81 0.39 -9.52
C LEU A 240 7.28 -0.01 -9.58
N GLY A 241 8.16 0.94 -9.89
CA GLY A 241 9.60 0.66 -10.00
C GLY A 241 9.94 -0.45 -11.00
N GLY A 242 9.18 -0.54 -12.10
CA GLY A 242 9.34 -1.59 -13.11
C GLY A 242 8.75 -2.96 -12.74
N LYS A 243 8.09 -3.07 -11.58
CA LYS A 243 7.44 -4.30 -11.11
C LYS A 243 5.94 -4.22 -11.36
N ALA A 244 5.36 -5.22 -12.00
CA ALA A 244 3.92 -5.29 -12.27
C ALA A 244 3.16 -5.80 -11.05
N ILE A 245 2.01 -5.21 -10.76
CA ILE A 245 1.13 -5.57 -9.65
C ILE A 245 -0.28 -5.70 -10.19
N ILE A 246 -0.93 -6.83 -9.89
CA ILE A 246 -2.38 -7.01 -9.97
C ILE A 246 -2.88 -7.05 -8.53
N GLN A 247 -3.84 -6.20 -8.20
CA GLN A 247 -4.48 -6.15 -6.91
C GLN A 247 -5.98 -6.39 -7.08
N LEU A 248 -6.50 -7.43 -6.43
CA LEU A 248 -7.90 -7.84 -6.52
C LEU A 248 -8.62 -7.61 -5.20
N SER A 249 -9.84 -7.06 -5.26
CA SER A 249 -10.62 -6.76 -4.06
C SER A 249 -11.53 -7.89 -3.58
N LEU A 250 -11.73 -8.91 -4.43
CA LEU A 250 -12.71 -10.00 -4.24
C LEU A 250 -14.12 -9.49 -3.90
N ARG A 251 -14.46 -8.25 -4.31
CA ARG A 251 -15.79 -7.65 -4.14
C ARG A 251 -16.91 -8.43 -4.84
N TYR A 252 -16.55 -9.37 -5.70
CA TYR A 252 -17.47 -10.33 -6.28
C TYR A 252 -17.23 -11.68 -5.68
N GLU A 253 -18.29 -12.19 -5.08
CA GLU A 253 -18.28 -13.50 -4.46
C GLU A 253 -18.14 -14.56 -5.56
N SER A 254 -18.76 -14.43 -6.74
CA SER A 254 -18.77 -15.51 -7.72
C SER A 254 -17.49 -15.68 -8.55
N ASN A 255 -17.11 -16.93 -8.81
CA ASN A 255 -15.88 -17.32 -9.51
C ASN A 255 -15.78 -16.78 -10.95
N ASP A 256 -16.89 -16.69 -11.68
CA ASP A 256 -16.94 -16.10 -13.02
C ASP A 256 -16.44 -14.65 -13.04
N ARG A 257 -16.88 -13.85 -12.08
CA ARG A 257 -16.52 -12.44 -11.97
C ARG A 257 -15.08 -12.28 -11.48
N PHE A 258 -14.67 -13.09 -10.50
CA PHE A 258 -13.29 -13.13 -10.03
C PHE A 258 -12.31 -13.40 -11.18
N TRP A 259 -12.54 -14.47 -11.94
CA TRP A 259 -11.64 -14.86 -13.02
C TRP A 259 -11.66 -13.88 -14.17
N PHE A 260 -12.84 -13.32 -14.50
CA PHE A 260 -12.93 -12.25 -15.49
C PHE A 260 -12.07 -11.04 -15.11
N THR A 261 -12.23 -10.52 -13.89
CA THR A 261 -11.43 -9.39 -13.39
C THR A 261 -9.94 -9.74 -13.41
N PHE A 262 -9.52 -10.91 -12.93
CA PHE A 262 -8.11 -11.30 -12.97
C PHE A 262 -7.52 -11.28 -14.38
N PHE A 263 -8.21 -11.88 -15.37
CA PHE A 263 -7.74 -11.88 -16.75
C PHE A 263 -7.84 -10.50 -17.41
N HIS A 264 -8.81 -9.66 -17.05
CA HIS A 264 -8.91 -8.27 -17.50
C HIS A 264 -7.68 -7.48 -17.06
N GLU A 265 -7.34 -7.55 -15.77
CA GLU A 265 -6.14 -6.93 -15.20
C GLU A 265 -4.85 -7.46 -15.85
N ALA A 266 -4.77 -8.78 -16.07
CA ALA A 266 -3.65 -9.37 -16.81
C ALA A 266 -3.56 -8.86 -18.27
N GLY A 267 -4.70 -8.63 -18.91
CA GLY A 267 -4.82 -7.97 -20.21
C GLY A 267 -4.18 -6.59 -20.19
N HIS A 268 -4.39 -5.79 -19.15
CA HIS A 268 -3.73 -4.50 -19.00
C HIS A 268 -2.20 -4.61 -18.90
N ILE A 269 -1.68 -5.61 -18.20
CA ILE A 269 -0.23 -5.85 -18.12
C ILE A 269 0.37 -6.19 -19.49
N LEU A 270 -0.33 -7.01 -20.28
CA LEU A 270 0.14 -7.48 -21.58
C LEU A 270 -0.05 -6.43 -22.67
N ALA A 271 -1.23 -5.84 -22.79
CA ALA A 271 -1.55 -4.92 -23.88
C ALA A 271 -1.00 -3.51 -23.64
N HIS A 272 -0.91 -3.06 -22.39
CA HIS A 272 -0.71 -1.65 -22.08
C HIS A 272 0.63 -1.37 -21.37
N GLY A 273 1.29 -0.27 -21.75
CA GLY A 273 2.67 0.04 -21.34
C GLY A 273 2.86 0.32 -19.84
N ARG A 274 4.12 0.21 -19.38
CA ARG A 274 4.57 0.28 -17.97
C ARG A 274 4.36 1.62 -17.22
N LYS A 275 3.69 2.61 -17.82
CA LYS A 275 3.54 3.96 -17.24
C LYS A 275 2.12 4.25 -16.77
N ALA A 276 1.20 3.30 -16.90
CA ALA A 276 -0.21 3.51 -16.60
C ALA A 276 -0.66 2.68 -15.38
N ILE A 277 -1.60 3.27 -14.64
CA ILE A 277 -2.38 2.62 -13.59
C ILE A 277 -3.77 2.44 -14.17
N PHE A 278 -4.27 1.21 -14.14
CA PHE A 278 -5.59 0.82 -14.59
C PHE A 278 -6.39 0.37 -13.36
N LEU A 279 -7.63 0.83 -13.26
CA LEU A 279 -8.54 0.60 -12.13
C LEU A 279 -9.89 0.16 -12.69
N GLU A 280 -10.36 -1.03 -12.33
CA GLU A 280 -11.67 -1.53 -12.76
C GLU A 280 -12.76 -1.11 -11.75
N GLY A 281 -13.70 -0.24 -12.17
CA GLY A 281 -14.88 0.12 -11.38
C GLY A 281 -15.56 1.42 -11.86
N GLY A 282 -16.85 1.34 -12.23
CA GLY A 282 -17.67 2.53 -12.51
C GLY A 282 -17.95 2.86 -13.98
N GLY A 283 -17.75 1.91 -14.90
CA GLY A 283 -18.32 1.94 -16.25
C GLY A 283 -17.87 3.12 -17.11
N LEU A 284 -16.66 3.04 -17.66
CA LEU A 284 -16.27 3.82 -18.82
C LEU A 284 -15.53 2.95 -19.83
N GLY A 285 -15.98 3.04 -21.08
CA GLY A 285 -15.39 2.41 -22.23
C GLY A 285 -14.29 3.26 -22.87
N GLY A 286 -13.46 2.57 -23.64
CA GLY A 286 -12.36 3.08 -24.45
C GLY A 286 -11.66 1.88 -25.11
N GLU A 287 -10.85 2.13 -26.13
CA GLU A 287 -10.21 1.03 -26.89
C GLU A 287 -9.42 0.07 -25.98
N LYS A 288 -8.68 0.60 -25.01
CA LYS A 288 -7.90 -0.19 -24.04
C LYS A 288 -8.75 -1.06 -23.11
N GLU A 289 -9.87 -0.54 -22.62
CA GLU A 289 -10.79 -1.30 -21.76
C GLU A 289 -11.47 -2.40 -22.57
N GLU A 290 -11.84 -2.13 -23.81
CA GLU A 290 -12.42 -3.16 -24.69
C GLU A 290 -11.38 -4.22 -25.08
N GLU A 291 -10.12 -3.84 -25.31
CA GLU A 291 -9.01 -4.78 -25.53
C GLU A 291 -8.81 -5.70 -24.31
N ALA A 292 -8.81 -5.14 -23.09
CA ALA A 292 -8.69 -5.93 -21.87
C ALA A 292 -9.91 -6.84 -21.64
N ASN A 293 -11.13 -6.34 -21.90
CA ASN A 293 -12.35 -7.14 -21.84
C ASN A 293 -12.34 -8.28 -22.86
N ALA A 294 -11.96 -8.01 -24.11
CA ALA A 294 -11.84 -9.02 -25.15
C ALA A 294 -10.78 -10.06 -24.78
N PHE A 295 -9.62 -9.61 -24.27
CA PHE A 295 -8.58 -10.51 -23.80
C PHE A 295 -9.09 -11.43 -22.68
N ALA A 296 -9.79 -10.90 -21.68
CA ALA A 296 -10.33 -11.71 -20.60
C ALA A 296 -11.35 -12.75 -21.08
N ARG A 297 -12.30 -12.28 -21.89
CA ARG A 297 -13.33 -13.10 -22.54
C ARG A 297 -12.75 -14.28 -23.31
N ASP A 298 -11.78 -14.00 -24.17
CA ASP A 298 -11.25 -14.96 -25.14
C ASP A 298 -10.18 -15.87 -24.55
N SER A 299 -9.47 -15.40 -23.51
CA SER A 299 -8.51 -16.23 -22.77
C SER A 299 -9.21 -17.26 -21.89
N LEU A 300 -10.30 -16.88 -21.22
CA LEU A 300 -11.07 -17.82 -20.41
C LEU A 300 -11.79 -18.84 -21.29
N ILE A 301 -12.51 -18.37 -22.31
CA ILE A 301 -13.29 -19.20 -23.22
C ILE A 301 -12.84 -18.96 -24.67
N PRO A 302 -12.06 -19.89 -25.26
CA PRO A 302 -11.55 -19.75 -26.62
C PRO A 302 -12.68 -19.50 -27.65
N PRO A 303 -12.60 -18.45 -28.49
CA PRO A 303 -13.70 -18.05 -29.37
C PRO A 303 -14.18 -19.15 -30.34
N VAL A 304 -13.26 -20.00 -30.80
CA VAL A 304 -13.58 -21.12 -31.70
C VAL A 304 -14.42 -22.16 -30.99
N ALA A 305 -14.03 -22.54 -29.76
CA ALA A 305 -14.76 -23.50 -28.95
C ALA A 305 -16.14 -22.95 -28.55
N TYR A 306 -16.21 -21.68 -28.17
CA TYR A 306 -17.47 -21.02 -27.81
C TYR A 306 -18.48 -20.98 -28.97
N ARG A 307 -18.02 -20.60 -30.18
CA ARG A 307 -18.90 -20.60 -31.37
C ARG A 307 -19.42 -21.99 -31.71
N ARG A 308 -18.58 -23.03 -31.59
CA ARG A 308 -19.02 -24.42 -31.82
C ARG A 308 -20.07 -24.83 -30.80
N PHE A 309 -19.82 -24.56 -29.52
CA PHE A 309 -20.78 -24.82 -28.45
C PHE A 309 -22.13 -24.12 -28.70
N LEU A 310 -22.12 -22.83 -29.03
CA LEU A 310 -23.36 -22.08 -29.29
C LEU A 310 -24.14 -22.59 -30.51
N ALA A 311 -23.48 -23.22 -31.49
CA ALA A 311 -24.15 -23.81 -32.64
C ALA A 311 -24.88 -25.11 -32.32
N GLU A 312 -24.48 -25.80 -31.25
CA GLU A 312 -25.02 -27.10 -30.83
C GLU A 312 -25.96 -26.97 -29.62
N TRP A 313 -25.82 -25.91 -28.83
CA TRP A 313 -26.60 -25.67 -27.62
C TRP A 313 -28.04 -25.25 -27.93
N ASP A 314 -29.01 -25.80 -27.19
CA ASP A 314 -30.44 -25.55 -27.37
C ASP A 314 -30.92 -24.19 -26.80
N GLY A 315 -30.02 -23.45 -26.15
CA GLY A 315 -30.29 -22.13 -25.58
C GLY A 315 -30.98 -22.15 -24.22
N CYS A 316 -31.27 -23.32 -23.63
CA CYS A 316 -32.01 -23.41 -22.37
C CYS A 316 -31.50 -24.47 -21.39
N SER A 317 -30.88 -25.55 -21.87
CA SER A 317 -30.40 -26.64 -21.03
C SER A 317 -29.07 -26.28 -20.37
N LEU A 318 -28.94 -26.55 -19.07
CA LEU A 318 -27.69 -26.36 -18.33
C LEU A 318 -26.76 -27.57 -18.40
N ALA A 319 -27.25 -28.74 -18.82
CA ALA A 319 -26.45 -29.97 -18.85
C ALA A 319 -25.25 -29.89 -19.82
N PRO A 320 -25.38 -29.35 -21.06
CA PRO A 320 -24.25 -29.22 -21.98
C PRO A 320 -23.15 -28.27 -21.50
N LEU A 321 -23.45 -27.36 -20.57
CA LEU A 321 -22.49 -26.35 -20.10
C LEU A 321 -21.38 -26.99 -19.26
N GLU A 322 -21.71 -28.03 -18.49
CA GLU A 322 -20.72 -28.77 -17.69
C GLU A 322 -19.73 -29.48 -18.61
N THR A 323 -20.24 -30.25 -19.57
CA THR A 323 -19.41 -30.96 -20.54
C THR A 323 -18.54 -30.01 -21.36
N PHE A 324 -19.09 -28.86 -21.78
CA PHE A 324 -18.31 -27.85 -22.49
C PHE A 324 -17.20 -27.25 -21.61
N ALA A 325 -17.51 -26.92 -20.35
CA ALA A 325 -16.54 -26.37 -19.41
C ALA A 325 -15.40 -27.35 -19.11
N GLU A 326 -15.72 -28.64 -18.94
CA GLU A 326 -14.74 -29.73 -18.82
C GLU A 326 -13.87 -29.86 -20.07
N GLU A 327 -14.46 -29.82 -21.28
CA GLU A 327 -13.73 -29.92 -22.55
C GLU A 327 -12.67 -28.82 -22.68
N ILE A 328 -13.01 -27.58 -22.29
CA ILE A 328 -12.10 -26.45 -22.39
C ILE A 328 -11.25 -26.22 -21.13
N GLY A 329 -11.45 -27.03 -20.09
CA GLY A 329 -10.65 -27.03 -18.86
C GLY A 329 -10.90 -25.84 -17.92
N ILE A 330 -12.15 -25.39 -17.76
CA ILE A 330 -12.52 -24.30 -16.83
C ILE A 330 -13.76 -24.64 -16.00
N ALA A 331 -13.99 -23.94 -14.88
CA ALA A 331 -15.19 -24.13 -14.08
C ALA A 331 -16.47 -23.71 -14.84
N SER A 332 -17.54 -24.50 -14.73
CA SER A 332 -18.81 -24.29 -15.44
C SER A 332 -19.50 -22.96 -15.07
N GLY A 333 -19.32 -22.46 -13.84
CA GLY A 333 -19.78 -21.14 -13.42
C GLY A 333 -19.27 -20.00 -14.31
N ILE A 334 -18.06 -20.12 -14.89
CA ILE A 334 -17.49 -19.13 -15.81
C ILE A 334 -18.23 -19.12 -17.15
N VAL A 335 -18.62 -20.30 -17.66
CA VAL A 335 -19.45 -20.42 -18.87
C VAL A 335 -20.82 -19.80 -18.65
N VAL A 336 -21.46 -20.08 -17.50
CA VAL A 336 -22.72 -19.45 -17.10
C VAL A 336 -22.56 -17.92 -17.07
N GLY A 337 -21.52 -17.41 -16.40
CA GLY A 337 -21.25 -15.98 -16.33
C GLY A 337 -21.09 -15.33 -17.70
N ARG A 338 -20.41 -16.01 -18.63
CA ARG A 338 -20.27 -15.52 -20.01
C ARG A 338 -21.61 -15.47 -20.75
N LEU A 339 -22.41 -16.53 -20.68
CA LEU A 339 -23.73 -16.57 -21.33
C LEU A 339 -24.68 -15.52 -20.78
N GLN A 340 -24.65 -15.29 -19.46
CA GLN A 340 -25.43 -14.23 -18.81
C GLN A 340 -24.99 -12.84 -19.26
N HIS A 341 -23.68 -12.59 -19.31
CA HIS A 341 -23.12 -11.33 -19.81
C HIS A 341 -23.50 -11.06 -21.28
N ASP A 342 -23.46 -12.09 -22.12
CA ASP A 342 -23.81 -12.00 -23.55
C ASP A 342 -25.34 -11.90 -23.78
N GLY A 343 -26.16 -11.98 -22.73
CA GLY A 343 -27.62 -11.93 -22.81
C GLY A 343 -28.27 -13.20 -23.38
N LEU A 344 -27.52 -14.30 -23.43
CA LEU A 344 -27.98 -15.60 -23.94
C LEU A 344 -28.60 -16.48 -22.85
N LEU A 345 -28.31 -16.17 -21.58
CA LEU A 345 -28.90 -16.81 -20.42
C LEU A 345 -29.41 -15.73 -19.44
N PRO A 346 -30.60 -15.85 -18.84
CA PRO A 346 -31.05 -14.89 -17.83
C PRO A 346 -30.11 -14.83 -16.61
N CYS A 347 -29.93 -13.65 -16.01
CA CYS A 347 -28.99 -13.43 -14.90
C CYS A 347 -29.31 -14.23 -13.63
N ASP A 348 -30.54 -14.73 -13.48
CA ASP A 348 -31.00 -15.56 -12.36
C ASP A 348 -30.87 -17.07 -12.62
N THR A 349 -30.48 -17.47 -13.84
CA THR A 349 -30.45 -18.88 -14.28
C THR A 349 -29.02 -19.44 -14.27
N GLY A 350 -28.83 -20.65 -13.75
CA GLY A 350 -27.53 -21.35 -13.73
C GLY A 350 -26.57 -20.90 -12.61
N ASN A 351 -27.03 -20.04 -11.71
CA ASN A 351 -26.20 -19.50 -10.62
C ASN A 351 -25.75 -20.57 -9.61
N GLU A 352 -26.46 -21.70 -9.52
CA GLU A 352 -26.06 -22.87 -8.73
C GLU A 352 -24.77 -23.53 -9.22
N ARG A 353 -24.30 -23.18 -10.44
CA ARG A 353 -23.02 -23.62 -10.99
C ARG A 353 -21.86 -22.68 -10.67
N LYS A 354 -22.15 -21.50 -10.09
CA LYS A 354 -21.14 -20.53 -9.67
C LYS A 354 -20.66 -20.86 -8.25
N VAL A 355 -19.36 -20.69 -8.04
CA VAL A 355 -18.74 -20.85 -6.72
C VAL A 355 -18.56 -19.47 -6.12
N PHE A 356 -18.96 -19.29 -4.86
CA PHE A 356 -18.86 -18.01 -4.16
C PHE A 356 -17.66 -18.04 -3.20
N TYR A 357 -16.71 -17.14 -3.40
CA TYR A 357 -15.51 -16.95 -2.60
C TYR A 357 -15.79 -15.97 -1.47
N HIS A 358 -15.25 -16.30 -0.30
CA HIS A 358 -15.34 -15.48 0.90
C HIS A 358 -13.93 -15.27 1.46
N TRP A 359 -13.73 -14.14 2.13
CA TRP A 359 -12.54 -13.95 2.94
C TRP A 359 -12.58 -14.97 4.08
N ALA A 360 -11.47 -15.64 4.33
CA ALA A 360 -11.34 -16.41 5.57
C ALA A 360 -11.58 -15.45 6.73
N ASP A 361 -12.43 -15.83 7.69
CA ASP A 361 -12.59 -15.10 8.93
C ASP A 361 -11.20 -14.97 9.55
N GLY A 362 -10.66 -13.76 9.56
CA GLY A 362 -9.37 -13.51 10.18
C GLY A 362 -9.47 -13.92 11.63
N ASP A 363 -8.54 -14.76 12.09
CA ASP A 363 -8.33 -15.04 13.51
C ASP A 363 -8.30 -13.71 14.25
N SER A 364 -9.43 -13.40 14.86
CA SER A 364 -9.58 -12.31 15.80
C SER A 364 -8.94 -12.80 17.08
N GLN A 365 -7.62 -12.65 17.19
CA GLN A 365 -6.89 -12.82 18.45
C GLN A 365 -6.12 -11.55 18.80
#